data_AF-A0A818RTH8-F1
#
_entry.id   AF-A0A818RTH8-F1
#
_cell.length_a   1.000
_cell.length_b   1.000
_cell.length_c   1.000
_cell.angle_alpha   90.00
_cell.angle_beta   90.00
_cell.angle_gamma   90.00
#
_symmetry.space_group_name_H-M   'P 1'
#
loop_
_entity.id
_entity.type
_entity.pdbx_description
1 polymer ?
#
loop_
_entity_poly.entity_id
_entity_poly.type
_entity_poly.pdbx_seq_one_letter_code
_entity_poly.pdbx_strand_id
1 'polypeptide(L)'
;MLYFKRPEEYHARLGDIIDALHSSDASSSCWLAQVFATIAQERPQLITSAQVDRIFAIIQSRSNSSHDLHYLFQGLGSVANIEPLLFDSYRPIILQFVVESQSVPAMKCLQQYFVAGTLVRGQQSASEYLSVLIDLLKKDTNITNDIRSQIFHTCQLIGVINKQALETKRNDLLTFDTYSDCRILIDFIDGKRLTEEVQASINKTQDEVAQMEKRVVKTERDVENVTNVVKGQELKVTNLAVQVDAVDNRLSDISGQVTAQSREIERIDAKTLSHVPLAWGREVSKLLNRRANNDWRLLGKHFGYSNSELRHWALQVDPTMALLNEWFMTHKADEATYADCFSTCILIIIDEAALANFKFAQQTSQCTLSVGIAFGVGVYAGSINK
;
A
#
# COMPACT_ATOMS: atom_id res chain seq x y z
N MET A 1 -2.54 -27.33 15.53
CA MET A 1 -2.05 -26.18 14.74
C MET A 1 -3.25 -25.36 14.29
N LEU A 2 -3.30 -24.06 14.62
CA LEU A 2 -4.45 -23.18 14.28
C LEU A 2 -4.59 -22.93 12.77
N TYR A 3 -3.52 -23.17 12.00
CA TYR A 3 -3.49 -23.04 10.54
C TYR A 3 -4.68 -23.73 9.84
N PHE A 4 -4.95 -25.00 10.15
CA PHE A 4 -6.03 -25.75 9.50
C PHE A 4 -7.43 -25.20 9.76
N LYS A 5 -7.62 -24.38 10.81
CA LYS A 5 -8.89 -23.73 11.09
C LYS A 5 -9.07 -22.44 10.30
N ARG A 6 -7.98 -21.76 9.93
CA ARG A 6 -8.00 -20.43 9.29
C ARG A 6 -6.81 -20.21 8.33
N PRO A 7 -6.67 -21.01 7.27
CA PRO A 7 -5.45 -20.99 6.43
C PRO A 7 -5.22 -19.64 5.74
N GLU A 8 -6.29 -18.98 5.29
CA GLU A 8 -6.22 -17.70 4.55
C GLU A 8 -5.63 -16.55 5.41
N GLU A 9 -5.87 -16.54 6.72
CA GLU A 9 -5.27 -15.53 7.63
C GLU A 9 -3.74 -15.68 7.72
N TYR A 10 -3.23 -16.92 7.64
CA TYR A 10 -1.80 -17.19 7.63
C TYR A 10 -1.17 -16.91 6.25
N HIS A 11 -1.90 -17.17 5.16
CA HIS A 11 -1.45 -16.85 3.81
C HIS A 11 -1.25 -15.35 3.64
N ALA A 12 -2.21 -14.54 4.09
CA ALA A 12 -2.12 -13.08 4.04
C ALA A 12 -0.95 -12.50 4.84
N ARG A 13 -0.46 -13.23 5.86
CA ARG A 13 0.61 -12.82 6.76
C ARG A 13 1.92 -13.60 6.57
N LEU A 14 2.08 -14.30 5.45
CA LEU A 14 3.26 -15.12 5.18
C LEU A 14 4.56 -14.30 5.25
N GLY A 15 4.53 -13.05 4.75
CA GLY A 15 5.66 -12.10 4.89
C GLY A 15 6.03 -11.84 6.35
N ASP A 16 5.05 -11.47 7.19
CA ASP A 16 5.25 -11.24 8.62
C ASP A 16 5.82 -12.48 9.33
N ILE A 17 5.35 -13.68 8.97
CA ILE A 17 5.81 -14.95 9.55
C ILE A 17 7.29 -15.17 9.22
N ILE A 18 7.69 -14.91 7.98
CA ILE A 18 9.08 -15.04 7.54
C ILE A 18 9.96 -13.97 8.21
N ASP A 19 9.49 -12.74 8.33
CA ASP A 19 10.27 -11.68 8.98
C ASP A 19 10.41 -11.95 10.50
N ALA A 20 9.38 -12.51 11.12
CA ALA A 20 9.43 -12.94 12.52
C ALA A 20 10.39 -14.11 12.77
N LEU A 21 10.63 -14.99 11.77
CA LEU A 21 11.65 -16.04 11.89
C LEU A 21 13.06 -15.50 12.10
N HIS A 22 13.35 -14.27 11.67
CA HIS A 22 14.66 -13.66 11.86
C HIS A 22 14.84 -13.11 13.29
N SER A 23 13.79 -12.52 13.87
CA SER A 23 13.83 -11.81 15.16
C SER A 23 13.41 -12.65 16.37
N SER A 24 12.82 -13.82 16.16
CA SER A 24 12.27 -14.66 17.23
C SER A 24 13.33 -15.44 18.00
N ASP A 25 13.05 -15.69 19.27
CA ASP A 25 13.78 -16.64 20.11
C ASP A 25 13.68 -18.07 19.55
N ALA A 26 14.58 -18.97 19.98
CA ALA A 26 14.68 -20.32 19.42
C ALA A 26 13.37 -21.13 19.50
N SER A 27 12.56 -20.93 20.54
CA SER A 27 11.30 -21.66 20.71
C SER A 27 10.22 -21.18 19.75
N SER A 28 10.07 -19.86 19.60
CA SER A 28 9.12 -19.26 18.67
C SER A 28 9.53 -19.46 17.20
N SER A 29 10.85 -19.46 16.91
CA SER A 29 11.38 -19.74 15.56
C SER A 29 10.95 -21.12 15.06
N CYS A 30 11.01 -22.14 15.93
CA CYS A 30 10.62 -23.51 15.59
C CYS A 30 9.13 -23.62 15.17
N TRP A 31 8.23 -22.99 15.94
CA TRP A 31 6.81 -22.98 15.62
C TRP A 31 6.50 -22.23 14.33
N LEU A 32 7.13 -21.06 14.12
CA LEU A 32 6.98 -20.29 12.89
C LEU A 32 7.50 -21.06 11.67
N ALA A 33 8.62 -21.79 11.82
CA ALA A 33 9.21 -22.59 10.75
C ALA A 33 8.29 -23.77 10.40
N GLN A 34 7.66 -24.39 11.40
CA GLN A 34 6.66 -25.43 11.19
C GLN A 34 5.42 -24.89 10.46
N VAL A 35 4.94 -23.70 10.81
CA VAL A 35 3.82 -23.03 10.11
C VAL A 35 4.21 -22.76 8.66
N PHE A 36 5.40 -22.20 8.42
CA PHE A 36 5.95 -22.00 7.08
C PHE A 36 5.98 -23.33 6.29
N ALA A 37 6.54 -24.39 6.87
CA ALA A 37 6.63 -25.70 6.22
C ALA A 37 5.25 -26.25 5.86
N THR A 38 4.26 -26.06 6.73
CA THR A 38 2.87 -26.48 6.48
C THR A 38 2.24 -25.69 5.33
N ILE A 39 2.45 -24.37 5.28
CA ILE A 39 1.97 -23.52 4.19
C ILE A 39 2.64 -23.94 2.86
N ALA A 40 3.95 -24.14 2.88
CA ALA A 40 4.74 -24.54 1.71
C ALA A 40 4.33 -25.91 1.15
N GLN A 41 3.91 -26.84 2.02
CA GLN A 41 3.40 -28.15 1.60
C GLN A 41 2.02 -28.06 0.94
N GLU A 42 1.12 -27.27 1.54
CA GLU A 42 -0.27 -27.17 1.08
C GLU A 42 -0.43 -26.27 -0.15
N ARG A 43 0.28 -25.13 -0.18
CA ARG A 43 0.20 -24.13 -1.24
C ARG A 43 1.59 -23.57 -1.58
N PRO A 44 2.48 -24.39 -2.17
CA PRO A 44 3.83 -23.96 -2.56
C PRO A 44 3.83 -22.76 -3.53
N GLN A 45 2.78 -22.59 -4.35
CA GLN A 45 2.67 -21.49 -5.31
C GLN A 45 2.51 -20.10 -4.66
N LEU A 46 2.21 -20.04 -3.36
CA LEU A 46 2.14 -18.77 -2.63
C LEU A 46 3.53 -18.23 -2.27
N ILE A 47 4.58 -19.07 -2.38
CA ILE A 47 5.93 -18.70 -1.98
C ILE A 47 6.64 -18.07 -3.18
N THR A 48 6.93 -16.78 -3.04
CA THR A 48 7.61 -15.97 -4.06
C THR A 48 9.13 -16.08 -3.97
N SER A 49 9.83 -15.71 -5.05
CA SER A 49 11.31 -15.65 -5.05
C SER A 49 11.85 -14.80 -3.89
N ALA A 50 11.29 -13.60 -3.67
CA ALA A 50 11.72 -12.72 -2.58
C ALA A 50 11.58 -13.36 -1.18
N GLN A 51 10.61 -14.26 -0.99
CA GLN A 51 10.46 -15.01 0.26
C GLN A 51 11.48 -16.14 0.38
N VAL A 52 11.78 -16.83 -0.72
CA VAL A 52 12.87 -17.83 -0.79
C VAL A 52 14.21 -17.16 -0.43
N ASP A 53 14.50 -15.99 -1.00
CA ASP A 53 15.72 -15.23 -0.73
C ASP A 53 15.87 -14.91 0.77
N ARG A 54 14.79 -14.44 1.41
CA ARG A 54 14.76 -14.16 2.84
C ARG A 54 14.97 -15.41 3.69
N ILE A 55 14.36 -16.53 3.32
CA ILE A 55 14.53 -17.78 4.06
C ILE A 55 15.97 -18.28 3.97
N PHE A 56 16.59 -18.23 2.80
CA PHE A 56 18.01 -18.59 2.67
C PHE A 56 18.92 -17.65 3.45
N ALA A 57 18.62 -16.35 3.52
CA ALA A 57 19.34 -15.42 4.38
C ALA A 57 19.20 -15.80 5.87
N ILE A 58 18.02 -16.22 6.31
CA ILE A 58 17.80 -16.73 7.67
C ILE A 58 18.63 -18.00 7.90
N ILE A 59 18.57 -18.98 6.99
CA ILE A 59 19.33 -20.24 7.08
C ILE A 59 20.83 -19.97 7.23
N GLN A 60 21.39 -19.05 6.44
CA GLN A 60 22.80 -18.68 6.50
C GLN A 60 23.20 -17.97 7.80
N SER A 61 22.26 -17.25 8.43
CA SER A 61 22.49 -16.57 9.71
C SER A 61 22.41 -17.48 10.94
N ARG A 62 21.90 -18.71 10.78
CA ARG A 62 21.62 -19.64 11.88
C ARG A 62 22.77 -20.64 12.07
N SER A 63 22.88 -21.17 13.28
CA SER A 63 23.79 -22.28 13.55
C SER A 63 23.25 -23.59 12.95
N ASN A 64 24.17 -24.41 12.45
CA ASN A 64 23.88 -25.67 11.75
C ASN A 64 23.07 -26.71 12.57
N SER A 65 22.96 -26.54 13.89
CA SER A 65 22.26 -27.44 14.81
C SER A 65 20.85 -26.99 15.18
N SER A 66 20.33 -25.91 14.58
CA SER A 66 19.04 -25.36 14.97
C SER A 66 17.87 -26.22 14.44
N HIS A 67 16.91 -26.54 15.32
CA HIS A 67 15.77 -27.40 15.00
C HIS A 67 14.80 -26.78 13.97
N ASP A 68 14.76 -25.45 13.87
CA ASP A 68 13.95 -24.73 12.88
C ASP A 68 14.41 -24.98 11.44
N LEU A 69 15.72 -25.21 11.21
CA LEU A 69 16.28 -25.54 9.90
C LEU A 69 15.64 -26.80 9.31
N HIS A 70 15.27 -27.77 10.15
CA HIS A 70 14.55 -28.97 9.70
C HIS A 70 13.27 -28.60 8.95
N TYR A 71 12.45 -27.73 9.55
CA TYR A 71 11.18 -27.31 8.97
C TYR A 71 11.39 -26.36 7.79
N LEU A 72 12.39 -25.48 7.85
CA LEU A 72 12.70 -24.58 6.73
C LEU A 72 13.10 -25.38 5.48
N PHE A 73 14.01 -26.35 5.60
CA PHE A 73 14.37 -27.22 4.47
C PHE A 73 13.20 -28.09 4.00
N GLN A 74 12.35 -28.57 4.91
CA GLN A 74 11.15 -29.34 4.55
C GLN A 74 10.15 -28.49 3.74
N GLY A 75 9.94 -27.24 4.15
CA GLY A 75 9.09 -26.29 3.43
C GLY A 75 9.68 -25.93 2.07
N LEU A 76 10.96 -25.53 2.05
CA LEU A 76 11.68 -25.19 0.82
C LEU A 76 11.71 -26.34 -0.19
N GLY A 77 11.89 -27.58 0.27
CA GLY A 77 11.85 -28.74 -0.60
C GLY A 77 10.49 -28.93 -1.27
N SER A 78 9.39 -28.60 -0.58
CA SER A 78 8.04 -28.62 -1.15
C SER A 78 7.86 -27.56 -2.23
N VAL A 79 8.49 -26.40 -2.07
CA VAL A 79 8.54 -25.33 -3.10
C VAL A 79 9.41 -25.76 -4.27
N ALA A 80 10.61 -26.27 -4.02
CA ALA A 80 11.55 -26.74 -5.04
C ALA A 80 10.97 -27.85 -5.90
N ASN A 81 10.07 -28.66 -5.34
CA ASN A 81 9.36 -29.70 -6.06
C ASN A 81 8.38 -29.15 -7.12
N ILE A 82 7.91 -27.91 -6.97
CA ILE A 82 6.96 -27.27 -7.90
C ILE A 82 7.66 -26.25 -8.79
N GLU A 83 8.54 -25.44 -8.21
CA GLU A 83 9.29 -24.38 -8.89
C GLU A 83 10.80 -24.57 -8.71
N PRO A 84 11.39 -25.62 -9.32
CA PRO A 84 12.81 -25.92 -9.15
C PRO A 84 13.72 -24.80 -9.65
N LEU A 85 13.27 -24.00 -10.63
CA LEU A 85 14.04 -22.89 -11.20
C LEU A 85 14.39 -21.81 -10.17
N LEU A 86 13.59 -21.64 -9.11
CA LEU A 86 13.88 -20.69 -8.03
C LEU A 86 15.14 -21.06 -7.22
N PHE A 87 15.58 -22.32 -7.28
CA PHE A 87 16.62 -22.87 -6.42
C PHE A 87 18.00 -22.96 -7.08
N ASP A 88 18.11 -22.57 -8.35
CA ASP A 88 19.36 -22.63 -9.12
C ASP A 88 20.52 -21.89 -8.44
N SER A 89 20.26 -20.66 -7.98
CA SER A 89 21.23 -19.81 -7.28
C SER A 89 21.56 -20.32 -5.88
N TYR A 90 20.65 -21.10 -5.27
CA TYR A 90 20.76 -21.59 -3.89
C TYR A 90 21.35 -22.99 -3.78
N ARG A 91 21.54 -23.71 -4.90
CA ARG A 91 22.17 -25.03 -4.94
C ARG A 91 23.49 -25.12 -4.15
N PRO A 92 24.45 -24.18 -4.28
CA PRO A 92 25.70 -24.26 -3.52
C PRO A 92 25.48 -24.18 -2.00
N ILE A 93 24.49 -23.40 -1.56
CA ILE A 93 24.16 -23.23 -0.14
C ILE A 93 23.55 -24.53 0.40
N ILE A 94 22.60 -25.14 -0.32
CA ILE A 94 22.02 -26.42 0.12
C ILE A 94 23.10 -27.50 0.20
N LEU A 95 23.98 -27.58 -0.81
CA LEU A 95 25.11 -28.52 -0.83
C LEU A 95 26.06 -28.30 0.36
N GLN A 96 26.34 -27.05 0.72
CA GLN A 96 27.15 -26.72 1.89
C GLN A 96 26.56 -27.33 3.17
N PHE A 97 25.24 -27.20 3.39
CA PHE A 97 24.59 -27.80 4.56
C PHE A 97 24.58 -29.34 4.54
N VAL A 98 24.50 -29.96 3.37
CA VAL A 98 24.62 -31.42 3.24
C VAL A 98 26.02 -31.89 3.63
N VAL A 99 27.07 -31.22 3.15
CA VAL A 99 28.46 -31.62 3.39
C VAL A 99 28.93 -31.24 4.79
N GLU A 100 28.84 -29.96 5.16
CA GLU A 100 29.42 -29.44 6.41
C GLU A 100 28.59 -29.83 7.63
N SER A 101 27.27 -29.88 7.51
CA SER A 101 26.37 -30.13 8.64
C SER A 101 25.80 -31.53 8.66
N GLN A 102 26.08 -32.35 7.63
CA GLN A 102 25.45 -33.66 7.46
C GLN A 102 23.92 -33.59 7.65
N SER A 103 23.32 -32.52 7.10
CA SER A 103 21.89 -32.21 7.30
C SER A 103 21.00 -33.08 6.40
N VAL A 104 20.35 -34.08 7.00
CA VAL A 104 19.35 -34.93 6.33
C VAL A 104 18.20 -34.11 5.71
N PRO A 105 17.64 -33.07 6.39
CA PRO A 105 16.61 -32.23 5.78
C PRO A 105 17.10 -31.46 4.55
N ALA A 106 18.34 -30.96 4.55
CA ALA A 106 18.93 -30.30 3.40
C ALA A 106 19.08 -31.28 2.23
N MET A 107 19.48 -32.53 2.50
CA MET A 107 19.57 -33.57 1.48
C MET A 107 18.20 -33.90 0.87
N LYS A 108 17.14 -33.97 1.67
CA LYS A 108 15.77 -34.15 1.16
C LYS A 108 15.31 -32.98 0.28
N CYS A 109 15.63 -31.75 0.68
CA CYS A 109 15.35 -30.57 -0.14
C CYS A 109 16.11 -30.63 -1.48
N LEU A 110 17.40 -31.01 -1.45
CA LEU A 110 18.22 -31.19 -2.64
C LEU A 110 17.67 -32.29 -3.57
N GLN A 111 17.21 -33.41 -2.99
CA GLN A 111 16.56 -34.50 -3.72
C GLN A 111 15.33 -33.98 -4.47
N GLN A 112 14.43 -33.25 -3.79
CA GLN A 112 13.23 -32.69 -4.42
C GLN A 112 13.57 -31.72 -5.55
N TYR A 113 14.57 -30.85 -5.33
CA TYR A 113 15.08 -29.94 -6.35
C TYR A 113 15.66 -30.68 -7.57
N PHE A 114 16.54 -31.67 -7.38
CA PHE A 114 17.17 -32.39 -8.49
C PHE A 114 16.18 -33.24 -9.29
N VAL A 115 15.23 -33.90 -8.61
CA VAL A 115 14.19 -34.71 -9.26
C VAL A 115 13.26 -33.80 -10.08
N ALA A 116 12.73 -32.74 -9.48
CA ALA A 116 11.86 -31.79 -10.19
C ALA A 116 12.62 -31.05 -11.31
N GLY A 117 13.86 -30.63 -11.06
CA GLY A 117 14.71 -30.01 -12.07
C GLY A 117 14.98 -30.92 -13.27
N THR A 118 15.13 -32.23 -13.03
CA THR A 118 15.28 -33.22 -14.10
C THR A 118 14.01 -33.34 -14.95
N LEU A 119 12.83 -33.29 -14.33
CA LEU A 119 11.56 -33.30 -15.07
C LEU A 119 11.42 -32.07 -15.96
N VAL A 120 11.83 -30.89 -15.48
CA VAL A 120 11.69 -29.63 -16.21
C VAL A 120 12.74 -29.47 -17.32
N ARG A 121 14.00 -29.84 -17.07
CA ARG A 121 15.13 -29.55 -17.98
C ARG A 121 15.61 -30.77 -18.78
N GLY A 122 15.09 -31.96 -18.47
CA GLY A 122 15.40 -33.19 -19.17
C GLY A 122 16.82 -33.71 -18.93
N GLN A 123 17.38 -34.35 -19.97
CA GLN A 123 18.54 -35.23 -19.85
C GLN A 123 19.85 -34.53 -19.46
N GLN A 124 20.07 -33.30 -19.93
CA GLN A 124 21.32 -32.59 -19.66
C GLN A 124 21.46 -32.29 -18.16
N SER A 125 20.39 -31.80 -17.52
CA SER A 125 20.38 -31.56 -16.07
C SER A 125 20.42 -32.85 -15.27
N ALA A 126 19.80 -33.93 -15.75
CA ALA A 126 19.91 -35.25 -15.12
C ALA A 126 21.38 -35.69 -14.97
N SER A 127 22.16 -35.57 -16.05
CA SER A 127 23.59 -35.92 -16.05
C SER A 127 24.42 -35.00 -15.14
N GLU A 128 24.10 -33.71 -15.10
CA GLU A 128 24.76 -32.74 -14.21
C GLU A 128 24.49 -33.08 -12.75
N TYR A 129 23.23 -33.28 -12.37
CA TYR A 129 22.83 -33.60 -11.00
C TYR A 129 23.40 -34.95 -10.54
N LEU A 130 23.37 -35.98 -11.38
CA LEU A 130 24.02 -37.27 -11.09
C LEU A 130 25.53 -37.10 -10.86
N SER A 131 26.21 -36.25 -11.64
CA SER A 131 27.63 -35.98 -11.44
C SER A 131 27.88 -35.30 -10.09
N VAL A 132 27.06 -34.32 -9.71
CA VAL A 132 27.15 -33.65 -8.40
C VAL A 132 26.97 -34.66 -7.25
N LEU A 133 25.97 -35.54 -7.34
CA LEU A 133 25.69 -36.56 -6.32
C LEU A 133 26.85 -37.57 -6.18
N ILE A 134 27.42 -38.01 -7.31
CA ILE A 134 28.57 -38.92 -7.32
C ILE A 134 29.81 -38.22 -6.75
N ASP A 135 30.03 -36.95 -7.10
CA ASP A 135 31.15 -36.17 -6.58
C ASP A 135 31.04 -35.96 -5.07
N LEU A 136 29.83 -35.82 -4.53
CA LEU A 136 29.60 -35.81 -3.08
C LEU A 136 30.07 -37.11 -2.44
N LEU A 137 29.67 -38.27 -3.01
CA LEU A 137 30.11 -39.58 -2.53
C LEU A 137 31.63 -39.77 -2.59
N LYS A 138 32.29 -39.18 -3.60
CA LYS A 138 33.75 -39.26 -3.77
C LYS A 138 34.52 -38.36 -2.79
N LYS A 139 34.01 -37.16 -2.50
CA LYS A 139 34.75 -36.13 -1.76
C LYS A 139 34.78 -36.35 -0.25
N ASP A 140 33.76 -36.96 0.32
CA ASP A 140 33.61 -36.98 1.77
C ASP A 140 33.48 -38.41 2.32
N THR A 141 34.59 -38.91 2.85
CA THR A 141 34.68 -40.22 3.51
C THR A 141 33.87 -40.29 4.80
N ASN A 142 33.42 -39.14 5.34
CA ASN A 142 32.66 -39.06 6.59
C ASN A 142 31.15 -38.85 6.38
N ILE A 143 30.65 -38.97 5.13
CA ILE A 143 29.20 -38.92 4.88
C ILE A 143 28.50 -39.98 5.72
N THR A 144 27.51 -39.54 6.49
CA THR A 144 26.68 -40.44 7.31
C THR A 144 25.98 -41.48 6.43
N ASN A 145 25.74 -42.68 6.98
CA ASN A 145 25.03 -43.73 6.24
C ASN A 145 23.66 -43.24 5.72
N ASP A 146 22.94 -42.43 6.51
CA ASP A 146 21.64 -41.89 6.13
C ASP A 146 21.70 -40.98 4.90
N ILE A 147 22.68 -40.06 4.85
CA ILE A 147 22.88 -39.19 3.67
C ILE A 147 23.31 -40.03 2.48
N ARG A 148 24.21 -41.00 2.68
CA ARG A 148 24.68 -41.87 1.60
C ARG A 148 23.52 -42.64 0.96
N SER A 149 22.66 -43.23 1.77
CA SER A 149 21.46 -43.93 1.31
C SER A 149 20.52 -42.98 0.57
N GLN A 150 20.35 -41.74 1.05
CA GLN A 150 19.53 -40.74 0.34
C GLN A 150 20.14 -40.29 -0.99
N ILE A 151 21.47 -40.20 -1.09
CA ILE A 151 22.14 -39.90 -2.36
C ILE A 151 21.88 -41.02 -3.37
N PHE A 152 22.08 -42.29 -2.99
CA PHE A 152 21.80 -43.42 -3.88
C PHE A 152 20.32 -43.49 -4.28
N HIS A 153 19.42 -43.25 -3.33
CA HIS A 153 17.99 -43.16 -3.63
C HIS A 153 17.67 -42.02 -4.60
N THR A 154 18.29 -40.84 -4.43
CA THR A 154 18.12 -39.72 -5.36
C THR A 154 18.62 -40.07 -6.76
N CYS A 155 19.77 -40.73 -6.88
CA CYS A 155 20.26 -41.23 -8.16
C CYS A 155 19.28 -42.22 -8.81
N GLN A 156 18.65 -43.09 -8.02
CA GLN A 156 17.62 -44.01 -8.49
C GLN A 156 16.41 -43.24 -9.03
N LEU A 157 15.90 -42.24 -8.31
CA LEU A 157 14.76 -41.42 -8.74
C LEU A 157 15.04 -40.69 -10.05
N ILE A 158 16.23 -40.08 -10.18
CA ILE A 158 16.66 -39.43 -11.43
C ILE A 158 16.75 -40.46 -12.55
N GLY A 159 17.24 -41.67 -12.27
CA GLY A 159 17.34 -42.75 -13.26
C GLY A 159 16.00 -43.36 -13.70
N VAL A 160 14.98 -43.34 -12.84
CA VAL A 160 13.61 -43.70 -13.22
C VAL A 160 13.08 -42.72 -14.27
N ILE A 161 13.39 -41.43 -14.13
CA ILE A 161 12.98 -40.39 -15.07
C ILE A 161 13.87 -40.40 -16.33
N ASN A 162 15.18 -40.56 -16.15
CA ASN A 162 16.16 -40.52 -17.22
C ASN A 162 17.16 -41.68 -17.13
N LYS A 163 16.73 -42.83 -17.63
CA LYS A 163 17.53 -44.07 -17.58
C LYS A 163 18.87 -43.94 -18.29
N GLN A 164 18.89 -43.29 -19.45
CA GLN A 164 20.10 -43.14 -20.26
C GLN A 164 21.17 -42.32 -19.52
N ALA A 165 20.79 -41.24 -18.82
CA ALA A 165 21.73 -40.47 -18.02
C ALA A 165 22.33 -41.30 -16.89
N LEU A 166 21.52 -42.12 -16.19
CA LEU A 166 22.02 -43.00 -15.14
C LEU A 166 22.95 -44.10 -15.69
N GLU A 167 22.62 -44.71 -16.82
CA GLU A 167 23.44 -45.74 -17.48
C GLU A 167 24.85 -45.21 -17.81
N THR A 168 24.99 -43.95 -18.25
CA THR A 168 26.31 -43.36 -18.53
C THR A 168 27.20 -43.23 -17.29
N LYS A 169 26.61 -43.18 -16.09
CA LYS A 169 27.29 -43.04 -14.81
C LYS A 169 27.54 -44.37 -14.10
N ARG A 170 27.18 -45.50 -14.72
CA ARG A 170 27.36 -46.85 -14.16
C ARG A 170 28.79 -47.13 -13.71
N ASN A 171 29.78 -46.77 -14.51
CA ASN A 171 31.19 -47.03 -14.19
C ASN A 171 31.67 -46.23 -12.98
N ASP A 172 31.15 -45.02 -12.78
CA ASP A 172 31.42 -44.21 -11.60
C ASP A 172 30.76 -44.80 -10.34
N LEU A 173 29.60 -45.45 -10.46
CA LEU A 173 28.90 -46.08 -9.34
C LEU A 173 29.54 -47.40 -8.90
N LEU A 174 30.20 -48.12 -9.81
CA LEU A 174 30.93 -49.35 -9.49
C LEU A 174 32.04 -49.15 -8.45
N THR A 175 32.57 -47.94 -8.29
CA THR A 175 33.56 -47.66 -7.24
C THR A 175 32.98 -47.76 -5.82
N PHE A 176 31.65 -47.85 -5.71
CA PHE A 176 30.89 -47.91 -4.47
C PHE A 176 30.12 -49.24 -4.32
N ASP A 177 30.51 -50.30 -5.06
CA ASP A 177 29.84 -51.61 -5.06
C ASP A 177 29.79 -52.31 -3.68
N THR A 178 30.65 -51.89 -2.76
CA THR A 178 30.70 -52.34 -1.37
C THR A 178 29.47 -51.94 -0.56
N TYR A 179 28.71 -50.92 -0.99
CA TYR A 179 27.50 -50.48 -0.33
C TYR A 179 26.26 -51.18 -0.92
N SER A 180 25.40 -51.71 -0.03
CA SER A 180 24.18 -52.41 -0.41
C SER A 180 23.26 -51.57 -1.30
N ASP A 181 23.10 -50.29 -0.98
CA ASP A 181 22.22 -49.37 -1.71
C ASP A 181 22.75 -49.07 -3.12
N CYS A 182 24.07 -48.99 -3.28
CA CYS A 182 24.69 -48.87 -4.59
C CYS A 182 24.50 -50.14 -5.42
N ARG A 183 24.59 -51.32 -4.78
CA ARG A 183 24.33 -52.59 -5.48
C ARG A 183 22.91 -52.68 -6.00
N ILE A 184 21.92 -52.23 -5.20
CA ILE A 184 20.51 -52.12 -5.63
C ILE A 184 20.39 -51.18 -6.84
N LEU A 185 21.09 -50.04 -6.81
CA LEU A 185 21.10 -49.08 -7.92
C LEU A 185 21.75 -49.68 -9.19
N ILE A 186 22.84 -50.44 -9.05
CA ILE A 186 23.49 -51.11 -10.19
C ILE A 186 22.61 -52.22 -10.74
N ASP A 187 21.95 -53.01 -9.88
CA ASP A 187 20.99 -54.03 -10.31
C ASP A 187 19.80 -53.41 -11.04
N PHE A 188 19.35 -52.21 -10.61
CA PHE A 188 18.34 -51.40 -11.29
C PHE A 188 18.80 -50.96 -12.69
N ILE A 189 20.04 -50.49 -12.83
CA ILE A 189 20.65 -50.14 -14.13
C ILE A 189 20.71 -51.37 -15.04
N ASP A 190 21.16 -52.51 -14.50
CA ASP A 190 21.34 -53.77 -15.22
C ASP A 190 20.00 -54.47 -15.54
N GLY A 191 18.86 -53.95 -15.06
CA GLY A 191 17.54 -54.52 -15.28
C GLY A 191 17.33 -55.89 -14.65
N LYS A 192 18.15 -56.27 -13.66
CA LYS A 192 17.97 -57.51 -12.90
C LYS A 192 16.75 -57.33 -11.99
N ARG A 193 15.86 -58.32 -11.97
CA ARG A 193 14.64 -58.32 -11.14
C ARG A 193 14.98 -57.94 -9.71
N LEU A 194 14.58 -56.73 -9.34
CA LEU A 194 14.76 -56.14 -8.03
C LEU A 194 13.89 -56.92 -7.03
N THR A 195 14.34 -57.03 -5.78
CA THR A 195 13.56 -57.62 -4.68
C THR A 195 12.18 -56.98 -4.58
N GLU A 196 11.17 -57.73 -4.11
CA GLU A 196 9.77 -57.26 -4.02
C GLU A 196 9.62 -55.90 -3.30
N GLU A 197 10.45 -55.62 -2.29
CA GLU A 197 10.51 -54.32 -1.61
C GLU A 197 10.93 -53.17 -2.52
N VAL A 198 11.90 -53.40 -3.40
CA VAL A 198 12.37 -52.37 -4.34
C VAL A 198 11.37 -52.20 -5.47
N GLN A 199 10.69 -53.28 -5.89
CA GLN A 199 9.57 -53.17 -6.82
C GLN A 199 8.40 -52.38 -6.21
N ALA A 200 8.10 -52.61 -4.93
CA ALA A 200 7.08 -51.84 -4.21
C ALA A 200 7.48 -50.36 -4.08
N SER A 201 8.75 -50.07 -3.80
CA SER A 201 9.29 -48.71 -3.75
C SER A 201 9.20 -48.03 -5.13
N ILE A 202 9.58 -48.71 -6.21
CA ILE A 202 9.45 -48.21 -7.59
C ILE A 202 7.99 -47.94 -7.95
N ASN A 203 7.08 -48.85 -7.63
CA ASN A 203 5.65 -48.65 -7.89
C ASN A 203 5.12 -47.44 -7.12
N LYS A 204 5.50 -47.28 -5.85
CA LYS A 204 5.14 -46.11 -5.05
C LYS A 204 5.70 -44.82 -5.65
N THR A 205 6.96 -44.82 -6.08
CA THR A 205 7.58 -43.68 -6.76
C THR A 205 6.91 -43.39 -8.09
N GLN A 206 6.52 -44.40 -8.86
CA GLN A 206 5.77 -44.22 -10.10
C GLN A 206 4.40 -43.59 -9.84
N ASP A 207 3.72 -43.98 -8.77
CA ASP A 207 2.47 -43.34 -8.35
C ASP A 207 2.69 -41.87 -7.93
N GLU A 208 3.77 -41.58 -7.20
CA GLU A 208 4.14 -40.21 -6.84
C GLU A 208 4.46 -39.36 -8.08
N VAL A 209 5.21 -39.90 -9.05
CA VAL A 209 5.51 -39.23 -10.33
C VAL A 209 4.24 -39.01 -11.16
N ALA A 210 3.36 -40.00 -11.25
CA ALA A 210 2.08 -39.85 -11.96
C ALA A 210 1.16 -38.82 -11.27
N GLN A 211 1.21 -38.71 -9.94
CA GLN A 211 0.53 -37.65 -9.20
C GLN A 211 1.16 -36.28 -9.48
N MET A 212 2.49 -36.20 -9.58
CA MET A 212 3.19 -34.97 -9.95
C MET A 212 2.81 -34.52 -11.36
N GLU A 213 2.81 -35.40 -12.35
CA GLU A 213 2.37 -35.08 -13.71
C GLU A 213 0.92 -34.55 -13.74
N LYS A 214 0.00 -35.20 -13.02
CA LYS A 214 -1.39 -34.73 -12.91
C LYS A 214 -1.48 -33.32 -12.32
N ARG A 215 -0.65 -33.01 -11.32
CA ARG A 215 -0.59 -31.69 -10.69
C ARG A 215 0.00 -30.64 -11.65
N VAL A 216 1.08 -30.97 -12.36
CA VAL A 216 1.70 -30.08 -13.35
C VAL A 216 0.70 -29.74 -14.45
N VAL A 217 0.01 -30.74 -15.03
CA VAL A 217 -1.00 -30.50 -16.08
C VAL A 217 -2.18 -29.66 -15.56
N LYS A 218 -2.55 -29.80 -14.28
CA LYS A 218 -3.56 -28.91 -13.66
C LYS A 218 -3.04 -27.48 -13.55
N THR A 219 -1.81 -27.31 -13.06
CA THR A 219 -1.17 -25.99 -12.93
C THR A 219 -1.00 -25.31 -14.28
N GLU A 220 -0.63 -26.03 -15.34
CA GLU A 220 -0.56 -25.50 -16.71
C GLU A 220 -1.92 -24.94 -17.16
N ARG A 221 -3.00 -25.68 -16.91
CA ARG A 221 -4.37 -25.19 -17.19
C ARG A 221 -4.76 -23.97 -16.36
N ASP A 222 -4.39 -23.95 -15.08
CA ASP A 222 -4.69 -22.81 -14.21
C ASP A 222 -3.90 -21.56 -14.67
N VAL A 223 -2.65 -21.71 -15.10
CA VAL A 223 -1.81 -20.65 -15.68
C VAL A 223 -2.39 -20.12 -16.99
N GLU A 224 -2.86 -20.99 -17.88
CA GLU A 224 -3.56 -20.59 -19.10
C GLU A 224 -4.82 -19.76 -18.80
N ASN A 225 -5.62 -20.20 -17.81
CA ASN A 225 -6.80 -19.47 -17.37
C ASN A 225 -6.45 -18.09 -16.79
N VAL A 226 -5.43 -18.00 -15.93
CA VAL A 226 -4.96 -16.73 -15.37
C VAL A 226 -4.48 -15.80 -16.48
N THR A 227 -3.74 -16.31 -17.46
CA THR A 227 -3.25 -15.52 -18.61
C THR A 227 -4.40 -14.92 -19.41
N ASN A 228 -5.48 -15.68 -19.60
CA ASN A 228 -6.67 -15.18 -20.28
C ASN A 228 -7.41 -14.11 -19.46
N VAL A 229 -7.51 -14.28 -18.14
CA VAL A 229 -8.09 -13.26 -17.24
C VAL A 229 -7.28 -11.97 -17.25
N VAL A 230 -5.94 -12.06 -17.18
CA VAL A 230 -5.03 -10.91 -17.21
C VAL A 230 -5.19 -10.13 -18.52
N LYS A 231 -5.20 -10.81 -19.67
CA LYS A 231 -5.48 -10.17 -20.97
C LYS A 231 -6.83 -9.47 -20.99
N GLY A 232 -7.86 -10.09 -20.41
CA GLY A 232 -9.19 -9.48 -20.28
C GLY A 232 -9.22 -8.26 -19.38
N GLN A 233 -8.44 -8.24 -18.30
CA GLN A 233 -8.31 -7.09 -17.40
C GLN A 233 -7.54 -5.94 -18.05
N GLU A 234 -6.46 -6.25 -18.77
CA GLU A 234 -5.67 -5.25 -19.51
C GLU A 234 -6.56 -4.45 -20.47
N LEU A 235 -7.40 -5.12 -21.26
CA LEU A 235 -8.37 -4.47 -22.15
C LEU A 235 -9.36 -3.55 -21.41
N LYS A 236 -9.84 -3.97 -20.23
CA LYS A 236 -10.74 -3.15 -19.40
C LYS A 236 -10.03 -1.91 -18.86
N VAL A 237 -8.79 -2.05 -18.41
CA VAL A 237 -7.97 -0.93 -17.92
C VAL A 237 -7.70 0.07 -19.03
N THR A 238 -7.36 -0.38 -20.24
CA THR A 238 -7.19 0.52 -21.40
C THR A 238 -8.47 1.28 -21.71
N ASN A 239 -9.63 0.62 -21.68
CA ASN A 239 -10.91 1.28 -21.93
C ASN A 239 -11.27 2.29 -20.82
N LEU A 240 -10.99 1.97 -19.56
CA LEU A 240 -11.16 2.91 -18.45
C LEU A 240 -10.26 4.13 -18.58
N ALA A 241 -9.01 3.97 -19.01
CA ALA A 241 -8.10 5.08 -19.26
C ALA A 241 -8.68 6.06 -20.29
N VAL A 242 -9.21 5.53 -21.42
CA VAL A 242 -9.88 6.35 -22.45
C VAL A 242 -11.10 7.09 -21.88
N GLN A 243 -11.89 6.46 -21.02
CA GLN A 243 -13.04 7.10 -20.38
C GLN A 243 -12.63 8.20 -19.39
N VAL A 244 -11.56 7.99 -18.63
CA VAL A 244 -11.00 9.00 -17.71
C VAL A 244 -10.51 10.21 -18.49
N ASP A 245 -9.80 10.03 -19.60
CA ASP A 245 -9.35 11.13 -20.46
C ASP A 245 -10.55 11.92 -21.03
N ALA A 246 -11.64 11.25 -21.40
CA ALA A 246 -12.86 11.91 -21.86
C ALA A 246 -13.54 12.73 -20.74
N VAL A 247 -13.52 12.22 -19.49
CA VAL A 247 -14.05 12.95 -18.33
C VAL A 247 -13.18 14.17 -18.00
N ASP A 248 -11.85 14.03 -18.06
CA ASP A 248 -10.91 15.12 -17.78
C ASP A 248 -11.10 16.29 -18.75
N ASN A 249 -11.25 15.99 -20.05
CA ASN A 249 -11.57 16.98 -21.07
C ASN A 249 -12.90 17.71 -20.78
N ARG A 250 -13.95 16.99 -20.38
CA ARG A 250 -15.24 17.60 -20.00
C ARG A 250 -15.12 18.46 -18.75
N LEU A 251 -14.30 18.06 -17.78
CA LEU A 251 -14.08 18.83 -16.56
C LEU A 251 -13.32 20.13 -16.83
N SER A 252 -12.35 20.09 -17.75
CA SER A 252 -11.64 21.27 -18.26
C SER A 252 -12.61 22.27 -18.92
N ASP A 253 -13.51 21.78 -19.79
CA ASP A 253 -14.53 22.61 -20.43
C ASP A 253 -15.47 23.28 -19.41
N ILE A 254 -15.95 22.50 -18.42
CA ILE A 254 -16.82 23.02 -17.35
C ILE A 254 -16.08 24.08 -16.53
N SER A 255 -14.82 23.85 -16.17
CA SER A 255 -13.99 24.83 -15.45
C SER A 255 -13.86 26.15 -16.23
N GLY A 256 -13.69 26.06 -17.55
CA GLY A 256 -13.71 27.20 -18.45
C GLY A 256 -15.04 27.96 -18.42
N GLN A 257 -16.16 27.24 -18.47
CA GLN A 257 -17.51 27.84 -18.39
C GLN A 257 -17.77 28.52 -17.03
N VAL A 258 -17.40 27.88 -15.92
CA VAL A 258 -17.53 28.46 -14.56
C VAL A 258 -16.71 29.74 -14.44
N THR A 259 -15.48 29.74 -14.95
CA THR A 259 -14.63 30.94 -14.95
C THR A 259 -15.27 32.07 -15.76
N ALA A 260 -15.84 31.77 -16.92
CA ALA A 260 -16.54 32.76 -17.74
C ALA A 260 -17.80 33.30 -17.04
N GLN A 261 -18.59 32.43 -16.41
CA GLN A 261 -19.75 32.84 -15.62
C GLN A 261 -19.38 33.70 -14.41
N SER A 262 -18.29 33.37 -13.70
CA SER A 262 -17.80 34.17 -12.57
C SER A 262 -17.49 35.60 -13.01
N ARG A 263 -16.80 35.77 -14.16
CA ARG A 263 -16.53 37.11 -14.71
C ARG A 263 -17.79 37.86 -15.11
N GLU A 264 -18.79 37.16 -15.65
CA GLU A 264 -20.05 37.80 -16.01
C GLU A 264 -20.86 38.19 -14.76
N ILE A 265 -20.83 37.38 -13.70
CA ILE A 265 -21.41 37.73 -12.39
C ILE A 265 -20.72 38.98 -11.83
N GLU A 266 -19.38 39.03 -11.80
CA GLU A 266 -18.64 40.21 -11.35
C GLU A 266 -19.01 41.46 -12.17
N ARG A 267 -19.18 41.30 -13.49
CA ARG A 267 -19.62 42.39 -14.38
C ARG A 267 -21.05 42.84 -14.11
N ILE A 268 -21.94 41.92 -13.77
CA ILE A 268 -23.33 42.21 -13.41
C ILE A 268 -23.40 42.88 -12.03
N ASP A 269 -22.64 42.40 -11.05
CA ASP A 269 -22.53 43.02 -9.71
C ASP A 269 -22.00 44.45 -9.82
N ALA A 270 -21.00 44.70 -10.68
CA ALA A 270 -20.51 46.05 -10.95
C ALA A 270 -21.57 46.98 -11.57
N LYS A 271 -22.60 46.42 -12.23
CA LYS A 271 -23.65 47.18 -12.94
C LYS A 271 -24.97 47.29 -12.16
N THR A 272 -25.17 46.50 -11.11
CA THR A 272 -26.50 46.29 -10.53
C THR A 272 -26.53 46.55 -9.02
N LEU A 273 -26.81 47.82 -8.68
CA LEU A 273 -27.50 48.30 -7.47
C LEU A 273 -26.69 48.44 -6.16
N SER A 274 -26.64 49.70 -5.70
CA SER A 274 -26.16 50.23 -4.41
C SER A 274 -24.65 50.44 -4.28
N HIS A 275 -24.25 51.70 -4.08
CA HIS A 275 -22.86 52.08 -3.76
C HIS A 275 -22.50 51.81 -2.30
N VAL A 276 -23.50 51.48 -1.49
CA VAL A 276 -23.33 51.06 -0.10
C VAL A 276 -22.99 49.57 -0.05
N PRO A 277 -21.89 49.16 0.61
CA PRO A 277 -21.56 47.75 0.82
C PRO A 277 -22.69 46.98 1.51
N LEU A 278 -23.16 45.90 0.87
CA LEU A 278 -24.28 45.08 1.36
C LEU A 278 -24.01 44.42 2.72
N ALA A 279 -22.74 44.20 3.07
CA ALA A 279 -22.32 43.52 4.30
C ALA A 279 -22.82 44.21 5.59
N TRP A 280 -22.92 45.55 5.60
CA TRP A 280 -23.39 46.30 6.77
C TRP A 280 -24.53 47.27 6.46
N GLY A 281 -24.70 47.71 5.21
CA GLY A 281 -25.71 48.72 4.84
C GLY A 281 -27.14 48.35 5.23
N ARG A 282 -27.49 47.06 5.10
CA ARG A 282 -28.81 46.55 5.51
C ARG A 282 -29.04 46.63 7.01
N GLU A 283 -28.02 46.42 7.83
CA GLU A 283 -28.16 46.45 9.29
C GLU A 283 -28.27 47.88 9.81
N VAL A 284 -27.51 48.82 9.23
CA VAL A 284 -27.64 50.25 9.51
C VAL A 284 -29.02 50.78 9.12
N SER A 285 -29.52 50.37 7.94
CA SER A 285 -30.89 50.70 7.51
C SER A 285 -31.96 50.22 8.49
N LYS A 286 -31.86 48.97 8.98
CA LYS A 286 -32.81 48.43 9.97
C LYS A 286 -32.79 49.19 11.31
N LEU A 287 -31.63 49.72 11.71
CA LEU A 287 -31.48 50.49 12.94
C LEU A 287 -32.07 51.90 12.77
N LEU A 288 -31.69 52.59 11.70
CA LEU A 288 -32.00 54.00 11.51
C LEU A 288 -33.38 54.26 10.90
N ASN A 289 -34.03 53.28 10.27
CA ASN A 289 -35.41 53.42 9.79
C ASN A 289 -36.46 53.27 10.91
N ARG A 290 -36.05 53.02 12.15
CA ARG A 290 -36.95 53.02 13.31
C ARG A 290 -37.30 54.46 13.68
N ARG A 291 -38.54 54.71 14.10
CA ARG A 291 -38.95 56.04 14.59
C ARG A 291 -38.28 56.31 15.93
N ALA A 292 -37.19 57.06 15.90
CA ALA A 292 -36.45 57.51 17.06
C ALA A 292 -35.97 58.96 16.86
N ASN A 293 -35.47 59.57 17.93
CA ASN A 293 -34.91 60.93 17.86
C ASN A 293 -33.54 60.96 17.13
N ASN A 294 -32.87 59.81 17.06
CA ASN A 294 -31.58 59.57 16.43
C ASN A 294 -31.70 58.70 15.17
N ASP A 295 -32.74 58.93 14.39
CA ASP A 295 -33.00 58.16 13.17
C ASP A 295 -32.26 58.75 11.94
N TRP A 296 -32.48 58.15 10.77
CA TRP A 296 -31.83 58.54 9.51
C TRP A 296 -31.95 60.04 9.16
N ARG A 297 -32.96 60.74 9.69
CA ARG A 297 -33.15 62.18 9.47
C ARG A 297 -32.07 63.00 10.19
N LEU A 298 -31.63 62.56 11.36
CA LEU A 298 -30.52 63.17 12.09
C LEU A 298 -29.21 62.95 11.32
N LEU A 299 -28.99 61.72 10.84
CA LEU A 299 -27.84 61.39 10.00
C LEU A 299 -27.78 62.25 8.74
N GLY A 300 -28.91 62.44 8.05
CA GLY A 300 -28.97 63.29 6.86
C GLY A 300 -28.69 64.76 7.14
N LYS A 301 -29.09 65.28 8.30
CA LYS A 301 -28.71 66.64 8.72
C LYS A 301 -27.21 66.75 9.00
N HIS A 302 -26.60 65.73 9.59
CA HIS A 302 -25.14 65.68 9.80
C HIS A 302 -24.37 65.63 8.48
N PHE A 303 -24.92 64.96 7.47
CA PHE A 303 -24.38 64.99 6.11
C PHE A 303 -24.67 66.30 5.36
N GLY A 304 -25.32 67.28 6.00
CA GLY A 304 -25.56 68.61 5.43
C GLY A 304 -26.77 68.71 4.50
N TYR A 305 -27.60 67.66 4.42
CA TYR A 305 -28.77 67.67 3.54
C TYR A 305 -29.90 68.55 4.09
N SER A 306 -30.59 69.21 3.18
CA SER A 306 -31.69 70.13 3.45
C SER A 306 -32.98 69.40 3.86
N ASN A 307 -33.88 70.11 4.55
CA ASN A 307 -35.19 69.54 4.92
C ASN A 307 -36.04 69.11 3.70
N SER A 308 -35.80 69.67 2.51
CA SER A 308 -36.46 69.24 1.26
C SER A 308 -35.98 67.88 0.79
N GLU A 309 -34.66 67.62 0.84
CA GLU A 309 -34.07 66.34 0.44
C GLU A 309 -34.47 65.23 1.41
N LEU A 310 -34.48 65.53 2.72
CA LEU A 310 -34.98 64.59 3.73
C LEU A 310 -36.45 64.23 3.48
N ARG A 311 -37.31 65.19 3.11
CA ARG A 311 -38.71 64.88 2.75
C ARG A 311 -38.81 63.99 1.52
N HIS A 312 -37.92 64.16 0.55
CA HIS A 312 -37.89 63.32 -0.65
C HIS A 312 -37.53 61.87 -0.31
N TRP A 313 -36.51 61.62 0.51
CA TRP A 313 -36.16 60.26 0.92
C TRP A 313 -37.17 59.61 1.86
N ALA A 314 -37.94 60.39 2.60
CA ALA A 314 -39.04 59.86 3.42
C ALA A 314 -40.13 59.15 2.60
N LEU A 315 -40.19 59.37 1.28
CA LEU A 315 -41.12 58.70 0.37
C LEU A 315 -40.59 57.36 -0.16
N GLN A 316 -39.31 57.06 0.06
CA GLN A 316 -38.68 55.82 -0.41
C GLN A 316 -39.04 54.65 0.52
N VAL A 317 -39.01 53.43 -0.05
CA VAL A 317 -39.24 52.19 0.72
C VAL A 317 -38.19 52.02 1.83
N ASP A 318 -36.96 52.46 1.56
CA ASP A 318 -35.85 52.48 2.51
C ASP A 318 -35.16 53.85 2.48
N PRO A 319 -35.61 54.81 3.32
CA PRO A 319 -35.04 56.16 3.38
C PRO A 319 -33.56 56.16 3.76
N THR A 320 -33.14 55.26 4.65
CA THR A 320 -31.73 55.14 5.05
C THR A 320 -30.86 54.68 3.89
N MET A 321 -31.23 53.62 3.16
CA MET A 321 -30.44 53.16 2.02
C MET A 321 -30.44 54.15 0.87
N ALA A 322 -31.52 54.90 0.66
CA ALA A 322 -31.56 55.97 -0.36
C ALA A 322 -30.57 57.10 -0.01
N LEU A 323 -30.59 57.56 1.24
CA LEU A 323 -29.66 58.58 1.74
C LEU A 323 -28.21 58.10 1.66
N LEU A 324 -27.93 56.88 2.11
CA LEU A 324 -26.58 56.32 2.07
C LEU A 324 -26.11 56.14 0.62
N ASN A 325 -26.96 55.68 -0.29
CA ASN A 325 -26.59 55.56 -1.69
C ASN A 325 -26.24 56.91 -2.33
N GLU A 326 -27.00 57.96 -2.03
CA GLU A 326 -26.70 59.31 -2.53
C GLU A 326 -25.39 59.84 -1.94
N TRP A 327 -25.17 59.63 -0.65
CA TRP A 327 -23.95 60.05 0.03
C TRP A 327 -22.71 59.34 -0.54
N PHE A 328 -22.76 58.01 -0.69
CA PHE A 328 -21.67 57.25 -1.30
C PHE A 328 -21.47 57.58 -2.78
N MET A 329 -22.53 57.93 -3.52
CA MET A 329 -22.40 58.43 -4.89
C MET A 329 -21.63 59.73 -4.98
N THR A 330 -21.96 60.68 -4.10
CA THR A 330 -21.44 62.05 -4.13
C THR A 330 -20.01 62.16 -3.58
N HIS A 331 -19.55 61.19 -2.78
CA HIS A 331 -18.24 61.25 -2.08
C HIS A 331 -17.21 60.23 -2.58
N LYS A 332 -17.43 59.62 -3.74
CA LYS A 332 -16.61 58.54 -4.35
C LYS A 332 -15.16 58.89 -4.72
N ALA A 333 -14.66 60.09 -4.41
CA ALA A 333 -13.34 60.56 -4.85
C ALA A 333 -12.29 60.72 -3.72
N ASP A 334 -12.69 60.79 -2.44
CA ASP A 334 -11.76 60.99 -1.31
C ASP A 334 -12.05 59.97 -0.19
N GLU A 335 -11.57 58.73 -0.38
CA GLU A 335 -11.96 57.57 0.45
C GLU A 335 -11.48 57.62 1.91
N ALA A 336 -10.39 58.32 2.24
CA ALA A 336 -9.80 58.26 3.59
C ALA A 336 -10.44 59.25 4.58
N THR A 337 -10.65 60.51 4.19
CA THR A 337 -11.11 61.57 5.09
C THR A 337 -12.59 61.47 5.41
N TYR A 338 -13.39 60.99 4.46
CA TYR A 338 -14.84 60.85 4.62
C TYR A 338 -15.24 59.53 5.27
N ALA A 339 -14.43 58.47 5.19
CA ALA A 339 -14.64 57.26 5.97
C ALA A 339 -14.53 57.52 7.48
N ASP A 340 -13.58 58.34 7.92
CA ASP A 340 -13.43 58.75 9.32
C ASP A 340 -14.61 59.63 9.78
N CYS A 341 -15.05 60.57 8.93
CA CYS A 341 -16.20 61.42 9.23
C CYS A 341 -17.51 60.60 9.29
N PHE A 342 -17.73 59.70 8.33
CA PHE A 342 -18.87 58.80 8.27
C PHE A 342 -18.90 57.83 9.46
N SER A 343 -17.76 57.22 9.79
CA SER A 343 -17.59 56.35 10.96
C SER A 343 -17.89 57.12 12.24
N THR A 344 -17.40 58.35 12.38
CA THR A 344 -17.67 59.21 13.55
C THR A 344 -19.14 59.60 13.65
N CYS A 345 -19.79 59.99 12.55
CA CYS A 345 -21.22 60.34 12.54
C CYS A 345 -22.12 59.14 12.87
N ILE A 346 -21.82 57.97 12.32
CA ILE A 346 -22.53 56.74 12.66
C ILE A 346 -22.26 56.35 14.10
N LEU A 347 -21.01 56.44 14.58
CA LEU A 347 -20.68 56.14 15.97
C LEU A 347 -21.37 57.08 16.94
N ILE A 348 -21.47 58.39 16.67
CA ILE A 348 -22.19 59.34 17.54
C ILE A 348 -23.68 59.02 17.61
N ILE A 349 -24.30 58.73 16.47
CA ILE A 349 -25.74 58.40 16.40
C ILE A 349 -26.02 57.02 17.02
N ILE A 350 -25.09 56.08 16.85
CA ILE A 350 -25.14 54.77 17.49
C ILE A 350 -24.80 54.89 18.98
N ASP A 351 -23.89 55.73 19.47
CA ASP A 351 -23.57 55.89 20.91
C ASP A 351 -24.75 56.48 21.68
N GLU A 352 -25.42 57.49 21.09
CA GLU A 352 -26.71 57.99 21.61
C GLU A 352 -27.80 56.90 21.58
N ALA A 353 -27.72 55.92 20.67
CA ALA A 353 -28.58 54.74 20.65
C ALA A 353 -28.11 53.60 21.58
N ALA A 354 -26.81 53.52 21.88
CA ALA A 354 -26.10 52.35 22.39
C ALA A 354 -25.81 52.42 23.88
N LEU A 355 -26.26 53.47 24.58
CA LEU A 355 -26.52 53.38 26.02
C LEU A 355 -27.56 52.28 26.37
N ALA A 356 -28.17 51.65 25.36
CA ALA A 356 -29.08 50.52 25.51
C ALA A 356 -28.65 49.18 24.89
N ASN A 357 -27.56 49.03 24.10
CA ASN A 357 -27.10 47.68 23.66
C ASN A 357 -25.69 47.65 23.06
N PHE A 358 -24.75 47.10 23.83
CA PHE A 358 -23.32 46.98 23.53
C PHE A 358 -23.03 45.75 22.65
N LYS A 359 -22.81 45.93 21.33
CA LYS A 359 -22.19 44.90 20.45
C LYS A 359 -21.59 45.38 19.12
N PHE A 360 -21.59 46.68 18.81
CA PHE A 360 -21.18 47.17 17.48
C PHE A 360 -19.69 47.60 17.39
N ALA A 361 -19.02 47.88 18.50
CA ALA A 361 -17.65 48.44 18.52
C ALA A 361 -16.54 47.45 18.10
N GLN A 362 -16.83 46.16 17.93
CA GLN A 362 -15.81 45.14 17.66
C GLN A 362 -15.56 44.86 16.16
N GLN A 363 -16.43 45.33 15.26
CA GLN A 363 -16.32 45.07 13.81
C GLN A 363 -15.68 46.21 13.01
N THR A 364 -15.64 47.43 13.53
CA THR A 364 -14.98 48.57 12.86
C THR A 364 -13.45 48.55 12.97
N SER A 365 -12.86 47.75 13.87
CA SER A 365 -11.39 47.62 13.99
C SER A 365 -10.75 46.68 12.96
N GLN A 366 -11.51 45.99 12.12
CA GLN A 366 -10.98 45.08 11.11
C GLN A 366 -10.94 45.68 9.69
N CYS A 367 -11.35 46.95 9.54
CA CYS A 367 -11.29 47.68 8.28
C CYS A 367 -10.65 49.06 8.48
N THR A 368 -9.43 49.11 9.02
CA THR A 368 -8.55 50.27 8.84
C THR A 368 -7.12 49.81 8.64
N LEU A 369 -6.56 50.23 7.51
CA LEU A 369 -5.13 50.38 7.32
C LEU A 369 -4.51 50.99 8.59
N SER A 370 -3.41 50.40 9.01
CA SER A 370 -2.59 50.77 10.16
C SER A 370 -2.30 52.26 10.26
N VAL A 371 -3.01 52.96 11.16
CA VAL A 371 -2.56 54.22 11.78
C VAL A 371 -2.95 54.17 13.26
N GLY A 372 -1.94 54.19 14.12
CA GLY A 372 -2.12 54.11 15.58
C GLY A 372 -2.74 55.37 16.14
N ILE A 373 -3.79 55.20 16.96
CA ILE A 373 -4.28 56.22 17.87
C ILE A 373 -4.28 55.61 19.27
N ALA A 374 -3.42 56.14 20.12
CA ALA A 374 -3.27 55.75 21.52
C ALA A 374 -4.46 56.28 22.35
N PHE A 375 -5.12 55.40 23.10
CA PHE A 375 -6.09 55.80 24.11
C PHE A 375 -5.37 56.31 25.37
N GLY A 376 -5.39 57.61 25.60
CA GLY A 376 -5.04 58.21 26.89
C GLY A 376 -6.24 58.13 27.84
N VAL A 377 -6.19 57.23 28.82
CA VAL A 377 -7.14 57.19 29.93
C VAL A 377 -6.78 58.30 30.92
N GLY A 378 -7.49 59.43 30.84
CA GLY A 378 -7.41 60.53 31.80
C GLY A 378 -8.54 60.44 32.83
N VAL A 379 -8.20 59.96 34.02
CA VAL A 379 -9.03 59.96 35.23
C VAL A 379 -9.34 61.40 35.64
N TYR A 380 -10.62 61.75 35.78
CA TYR A 380 -11.04 62.87 36.63
C TYR A 380 -11.84 62.35 37.82
N ALA A 381 -11.17 62.39 38.97
CA ALA A 381 -11.76 62.13 40.28
C ALA A 381 -12.73 63.26 40.65
N GLY A 382 -14.00 62.91 40.87
CA GLY A 382 -14.99 63.77 41.52
C GLY A 382 -15.07 63.44 43.01
N SER A 383 -14.52 64.33 43.82
CA SER A 383 -14.57 64.31 45.28
C SER A 383 -16.01 64.45 45.80
N ILE A 384 -16.32 63.65 46.82
CA ILE A 384 -17.53 63.69 47.65
C ILE A 384 -17.52 64.93 48.56
N ASN A 385 -18.64 65.67 48.56
CA ASN A 385 -19.26 66.40 49.68
C ASN A 385 -20.58 66.99 49.14
N LYS A 386 -21.78 66.75 49.69
CA LYS A 386 -22.24 66.47 51.06
C LYS A 386 -23.26 65.35 51.08
#